data_AF-A0A923ZSE3-F1
#
_entry.id   AF-A0A923ZSE3-F1
#
_cell.length_a   1.000
_cell.length_b   1.000
_cell.length_c   1.000
_cell.angle_alpha   90.00
_cell.angle_beta   90.00
_cell.angle_gamma   90.00
#
_symmetry.space_group_name_H-M   'P 1'
#
loop_
_entity.id
_entity.type
_entity.pdbx_description
1 polymer ?
#
loop_
_entity_poly.entity_id
_entity_poly.type
_entity_poly.pdbx_seq_one_letter_code
_entity_poly.pdbx_strand_id
1 'polypeptide(L)'
;MKGKLLTILFLFFIILIVDYKLSFYGKNYGLLSVQLPYGFNTDFDKLDGFKIEEEGFVQVIGKGDKIEDNIVISEIIEYAYDSFGLYCKIRDVNQHLYVISVVYDDNRPMGNKILFSLINFNKLGKELNWITVLNNSSIQLLETFRIILLILILVTLFSLVRNSFK
;
A
#
# COMPACT_ATOMS: atom_id res chain seq x y z
N MET A 1 -17.03 -23.69 -25.51
CA MET A 1 -16.05 -22.58 -25.55
C MET A 1 -16.53 -21.30 -24.85
N LYS A 2 -17.69 -20.72 -25.22
CA LYS A 2 -18.17 -19.44 -24.66
C LYS A 2 -18.28 -19.40 -23.12
N GLY A 3 -18.79 -20.47 -22.49
CA GLY A 3 -18.92 -20.53 -21.02
C GLY A 3 -17.60 -20.46 -20.27
N LYS A 4 -16.57 -21.20 -20.69
CA LYS A 4 -15.24 -21.20 -20.05
C LYS A 4 -14.52 -19.85 -20.22
N LEU A 5 -14.70 -19.19 -21.36
CA LEU A 5 -14.17 -17.84 -21.60
C LEU A 5 -14.81 -16.82 -20.63
N LEU A 6 -16.13 -16.90 -20.45
CA LEU A 6 -16.85 -16.05 -19.50
C LEU A 6 -16.37 -16.29 -18.06
N THR A 7 -16.12 -17.55 -17.68
CA THR A 7 -15.55 -17.88 -16.36
C THR A 7 -14.17 -17.26 -16.17
N ILE A 8 -13.29 -17.30 -17.18
CA ILE A 8 -11.96 -16.68 -17.10
C ILE A 8 -12.08 -15.16 -16.94
N LEU A 9 -12.93 -14.51 -17.72
CA LEU A 9 -13.18 -13.07 -17.60
C LEU A 9 -13.68 -12.69 -16.21
N PHE A 10 -14.60 -13.48 -15.66
CA PHE A 10 -15.12 -13.27 -14.31
C PHE A 10 -14.03 -13.45 -13.24
N LEU A 11 -13.23 -14.52 -13.32
CA LEU A 11 -12.11 -14.75 -12.40
C LEU A 11 -11.07 -13.63 -12.50
N PHE A 12 -10.79 -13.15 -13.71
CA PHE A 12 -9.89 -12.03 -13.93
C PHE A 12 -10.40 -10.76 -13.27
N PHE A 13 -11.70 -10.46 -13.36
CA PHE A 13 -12.30 -9.32 -12.69
C PHE A 13 -12.18 -9.42 -11.16
N ILE A 14 -12.37 -10.61 -10.58
CA ILE A 14 -12.16 -10.82 -9.14
C ILE A 14 -10.70 -10.56 -8.76
N ILE A 15 -9.74 -11.02 -9.57
CA ILE A 15 -8.32 -10.75 -9.32
C ILE A 15 -8.04 -9.25 -9.31
N LEU A 16 -8.59 -8.47 -10.24
CA LEU A 16 -8.42 -7.02 -10.25
C LEU A 16 -8.94 -6.37 -8.95
N ILE A 17 -10.06 -6.84 -8.40
CA ILE A 17 -10.59 -6.34 -7.12
C ILE A 17 -9.65 -6.70 -5.96
N VAL A 18 -9.14 -7.92 -5.92
CA VAL A 18 -8.23 -8.37 -4.86
C VAL A 18 -6.90 -7.61 -4.94
N ASP A 19 -6.38 -7.41 -6.14
CA ASP A 19 -5.15 -6.66 -6.41
C ASP A 19 -5.29 -5.19 -5.99
N TYR A 20 -6.42 -4.56 -6.34
CA TYR A 20 -6.75 -3.21 -5.88
C TYR A 20 -6.83 -3.10 -4.35
N LYS A 21 -7.34 -4.11 -3.64
CA LYS A 21 -7.34 -4.10 -2.17
C LYS A 21 -5.93 -4.27 -1.59
N LEU A 22 -5.12 -5.14 -2.18
CA LEU A 22 -3.75 -5.41 -1.74
C LEU A 22 -2.80 -4.25 -2.00
N SER A 23 -3.06 -3.44 -3.05
CA SER A 23 -2.22 -2.29 -3.39
C SER A 23 -2.20 -1.24 -2.29
N PHE A 24 -3.28 -1.07 -1.53
CA PHE A 24 -3.27 -0.21 -0.33
C PHE A 24 -2.25 -0.70 0.70
N TYR A 25 -2.17 -2.00 0.96
CA TYR A 25 -1.22 -2.56 1.94
C TYR A 25 0.24 -2.61 1.46
N GLY A 26 0.57 -1.96 0.34
CA GLY A 26 1.91 -2.01 -0.24
C GLY A 26 2.35 -3.38 -0.73
N LYS A 27 1.41 -4.32 -0.89
CA LYS A 27 1.66 -5.69 -1.37
C LYS A 27 1.53 -5.77 -2.89
N ASN A 28 2.22 -4.87 -3.56
CA ASN A 28 1.99 -4.55 -4.95
C ASN A 28 3.02 -5.19 -5.88
N TYR A 29 2.70 -6.39 -6.38
CA TYR A 29 3.35 -7.00 -7.55
C TYR A 29 2.40 -7.05 -8.77
N GLY A 30 1.31 -6.27 -8.73
CA GLY A 30 0.11 -6.44 -9.55
C GLY A 30 -0.07 -5.41 -10.67
N LEU A 31 -1.21 -5.50 -11.36
CA LEU A 31 -1.56 -4.73 -12.57
C LEU A 31 -2.14 -3.33 -12.26
N LEU A 32 -2.68 -3.14 -11.05
CA LEU A 32 -3.35 -1.90 -10.64
C LEU A 32 -2.64 -1.29 -9.43
N SER A 33 -1.56 -0.57 -9.68
CA SER A 33 -0.92 0.25 -8.67
C SER A 33 -1.77 1.48 -8.35
N VAL A 34 -2.16 1.61 -7.08
CA VAL A 34 -2.81 2.83 -6.59
C VAL A 34 -1.73 3.72 -6.03
N GLN A 35 -1.57 4.90 -6.62
CA GLN A 35 -0.83 5.99 -6.00
C GLN A 35 -1.75 6.68 -4.99
N LEU A 36 -1.22 6.93 -3.81
CA LEU A 36 -1.83 7.80 -2.82
C LEU A 36 -1.72 9.27 -3.32
N PRO A 37 -2.42 10.23 -2.68
CA PRO A 37 -2.34 11.65 -3.04
C PRO A 37 -0.89 12.15 -3.16
N TYR A 38 -0.64 13.22 -3.92
CA TYR A 38 0.69 13.83 -4.04
C TYR A 38 1.83 12.90 -4.51
N GLY A 39 1.51 11.83 -5.24
CA GLY A 39 2.53 10.90 -5.77
C GLY A 39 3.11 9.96 -4.71
N PHE A 40 2.48 9.86 -3.53
CA PHE A 40 2.83 8.86 -2.53
C PHE A 40 2.66 7.44 -3.12
N ASN A 41 3.68 6.61 -2.99
CA ASN A 41 3.63 5.22 -3.40
C ASN A 41 3.40 4.33 -2.17
N THR A 42 2.42 3.43 -2.29
CA THR A 42 2.14 2.45 -1.24
C THR A 42 3.17 1.33 -1.18
N ASP A 43 4.06 1.19 -2.16
CA ASP A 43 5.05 0.11 -2.25
C ASP A 43 5.93 0.03 -0.99
N PHE A 44 5.52 -0.87 -0.09
CA PHE A 44 6.16 -1.11 1.18
C PHE A 44 7.26 -2.14 0.94
N ASP A 45 8.42 -1.63 0.55
CA ASP A 45 9.58 -2.44 0.12
C ASP A 45 10.34 -3.03 1.32
N LYS A 46 11.39 -3.79 1.06
CA LYS A 46 12.33 -4.39 2.03
C LYS A 46 12.94 -3.43 3.05
N LEU A 47 12.83 -2.12 2.81
CA LEU A 47 13.24 -1.06 3.74
C LEU A 47 12.17 -0.75 4.80
N ASP A 48 11.07 -1.50 4.81
CA ASP A 48 9.95 -1.37 5.73
C ASP A 48 9.40 0.06 5.81
N GLY A 49 9.17 0.68 4.65
CA GLY A 49 8.77 2.09 4.55
C GLY A 49 8.04 2.47 3.26
N PHE A 50 7.39 3.64 3.28
CA PHE A 50 6.74 4.26 2.14
C PHE A 50 7.74 5.06 1.30
N LYS A 51 7.59 5.01 -0.03
CA LYS A 51 8.35 5.81 -0.98
C LYS A 51 7.49 6.96 -1.50
N ILE A 52 8.06 8.15 -1.52
CA ILE A 52 7.41 9.39 -1.92
C ILE A 52 8.22 9.96 -3.07
N GLU A 53 7.62 10.04 -4.25
CA GLU A 53 8.28 10.60 -5.42
C GLU A 53 7.91 12.09 -5.57
N GLU A 54 8.90 12.96 -5.40
CA GLU A 54 8.79 14.41 -5.54
C GLU A 54 9.61 14.83 -6.77
N GLU A 55 8.95 14.95 -7.94
CA GLU A 55 9.55 15.49 -9.18
C GLU A 55 10.95 14.91 -9.55
N GLY A 56 11.17 13.61 -9.28
CA GLY A 56 12.45 12.93 -9.54
C GLY A 56 13.34 12.75 -8.30
N PHE A 57 12.94 13.27 -7.14
CA PHE A 57 13.49 12.92 -5.84
C PHE A 57 12.65 11.79 -5.21
N VAL A 58 13.30 10.87 -4.51
CA VAL A 58 12.61 9.82 -3.74
C VAL A 58 12.90 10.05 -2.27
N GLN A 59 11.85 10.34 -1.50
CA GLN A 59 11.90 10.41 -0.05
C GLN A 59 11.26 9.15 0.54
N VAL A 60 11.94 8.55 1.50
CA VAL A 60 11.45 7.36 2.19
C VAL A 60 11.01 7.75 3.59
N ILE A 61 9.88 7.20 4.02
CA ILE A 61 9.51 7.12 5.44
C ILE A 61 9.52 5.66 5.80
N GLY A 62 10.51 5.23 6.54
CA GLY A 62 10.68 3.83 6.89
C GLY A 62 11.49 3.64 8.14
N LYS A 63 11.68 2.37 8.48
CA LYS A 63 12.52 1.96 9.58
C LYS A 63 13.92 2.55 9.45
N GLY A 64 14.40 3.17 10.53
CA GLY A 64 15.71 3.82 10.62
C GLY A 64 15.70 5.31 10.31
N ASP A 65 14.62 5.83 9.70
CA ASP A 65 14.52 7.27 9.44
C ASP A 65 14.36 8.06 10.74
N LYS A 66 14.96 9.25 10.75
CA LYS A 66 14.88 10.19 11.87
C LYS A 66 13.81 11.24 11.58
N ILE A 67 12.83 11.31 12.46
CA ILE A 67 11.83 12.37 12.47
C ILE A 67 12.15 13.28 13.66
N GLU A 68 12.38 14.56 13.38
CA GLU A 68 12.97 15.48 14.36
C GLU A 68 14.31 14.93 14.91
N ASP A 69 14.94 15.64 15.87
CA ASP A 69 16.31 15.29 16.27
C ASP A 69 16.43 13.93 17.00
N ASN A 70 15.33 13.40 17.55
CA ASN A 70 15.38 12.32 18.53
C ASN A 70 14.45 11.11 18.26
N ILE A 71 13.57 11.14 17.25
CA ILE A 71 12.64 10.01 17.01
C ILE A 71 13.17 9.18 15.85
N VAL A 72 13.71 8.00 16.16
CA VAL A 72 14.12 7.02 15.16
C VAL A 72 12.98 6.04 14.94
N ILE A 73 12.46 5.97 13.72
CA ILE A 73 11.38 5.05 13.35
C ILE A 73 11.88 3.61 13.48
N SER A 74 11.21 2.79 14.29
CA SER A 74 11.42 1.34 14.32
C SER A 74 10.51 0.62 13.33
N GLU A 75 9.25 1.04 13.24
CA GLU A 75 8.26 0.46 12.33
C GLU A 75 7.06 1.40 12.10
N ILE A 76 6.38 1.19 10.98
CA ILE A 76 5.08 1.80 10.68
C ILE A 76 3.99 0.78 11.01
N ILE A 77 3.06 1.17 11.88
CA ILE A 77 1.98 0.29 12.34
C ILE A 77 0.77 0.42 11.43
N GLU A 78 0.33 1.66 11.22
CA GLU A 78 -0.89 2.00 10.49
C GLU A 78 -0.66 3.30 9.73
N TYR A 79 -1.39 3.50 8.64
CA TYR A 79 -1.42 4.78 7.96
C TYR A 79 -2.86 5.12 7.58
N ALA A 80 -3.13 6.40 7.41
CA ALA A 80 -4.37 6.92 6.84
C ALA A 80 -4.04 8.05 5.89
N TYR A 81 -4.96 8.42 5.01
CA TYR A 81 -4.75 9.53 4.09
C TYR A 81 -6.08 10.23 3.81
N ASP A 82 -5.99 11.50 3.44
CA ASP A 82 -7.09 12.32 2.97
C ASP A 82 -6.63 13.23 1.82
N SER A 83 -7.42 14.25 1.49
CA SER A 83 -7.06 15.25 0.48
C SER A 83 -5.92 16.19 0.89
N PHE A 84 -5.51 16.20 2.15
CA PHE A 84 -4.50 17.10 2.71
C PHE A 84 -3.15 16.42 2.91
N GLY A 85 -3.13 15.11 3.16
CA GLY A 85 -1.86 14.41 3.32
C GLY A 85 -1.99 12.94 3.70
N LEU A 86 -0.81 12.37 4.00
CA LEU A 86 -0.64 11.03 4.54
C LEU A 86 -0.33 11.14 6.03
N TYR A 87 -0.91 10.25 6.83
CA TYR A 87 -0.71 10.18 8.27
C TYR A 87 -0.19 8.79 8.61
N CYS A 88 0.94 8.71 9.28
CA CYS A 88 1.53 7.44 9.67
C CYS A 88 1.59 7.34 11.18
N LYS A 89 1.09 6.22 11.71
CA LYS A 89 1.28 5.84 13.10
C LYS A 89 2.52 4.97 13.18
N ILE A 90 3.54 5.49 13.84
CA ILE A 90 4.86 4.88 13.92
C ILE A 90 5.16 4.45 15.36
N ARG A 91 6.03 3.45 15.49
CA ARG A 91 6.70 3.11 16.74
C ARG A 91 8.15 3.48 16.63
N ASP A 92 8.69 4.17 17.64
CA ASP A 92 10.12 4.46 17.70
C ASP A 92 10.92 3.28 18.25
N VAL A 93 12.24 3.39 18.20
CA VAL A 93 13.16 2.38 18.78
C VAL A 93 12.99 2.20 20.30
N ASN A 94 12.41 3.18 21.00
CA ASN A 94 12.12 3.15 22.44
C ASN A 94 10.70 2.65 22.76
N GLN A 95 9.96 2.11 21.77
CA GLN A 95 8.59 1.61 21.89
C GLN A 95 7.51 2.67 22.15
N HIS A 96 7.83 3.96 22.00
CA HIS A 96 6.86 5.04 22.02
C HIS A 96 6.10 5.12 20.70
N LEU A 97 4.82 5.46 20.80
CA LEU A 97 3.93 5.63 19.65
C LEU A 97 3.81 7.10 19.30
N TYR A 98 4.01 7.40 18.02
CA TYR A 98 3.82 8.73 17.47
C TYR A 98 2.92 8.68 16.25
N VAL A 99 2.35 9.82 15.92
CA VAL A 99 1.67 10.03 14.66
C VAL A 99 2.38 11.16 13.95
N ILE A 100 2.76 10.90 12.71
CA ILE A 100 3.40 11.87 11.83
C ILE A 100 2.42 12.23 10.72
N SER A 101 2.27 13.52 10.46
CA SER A 101 1.63 14.02 9.24
C SER A 101 2.69 14.26 8.19
N VAL A 102 2.38 13.85 6.98
CA VAL A 102 3.19 13.98 5.78
C VAL A 102 2.36 14.78 4.78
N VAL A 103 2.74 16.03 4.61
CA VAL A 103 2.00 16.99 3.78
C VAL A 103 2.93 17.48 2.68
N TYR A 104 2.37 17.71 1.51
CA TYR A 104 3.08 18.27 0.37
C TYR A 104 2.78 19.77 0.27
N ASP A 105 3.83 20.61 0.23
CA ASP A 105 3.75 22.07 0.15
C ASP A 105 4.42 22.60 -1.13
N ASP A 106 3.59 23.05 -2.08
CA ASP A 106 4.03 23.59 -3.37
C ASP A 106 4.87 24.88 -3.27
N ASN A 107 4.85 25.56 -2.12
CA ASN A 107 5.60 26.81 -1.95
C ASN A 107 7.08 26.58 -1.62
N ARG A 108 7.49 25.33 -1.36
CA ARG A 108 8.87 24.98 -1.01
C ARG A 108 9.69 24.63 -2.25
N PRO A 109 11.02 24.79 -2.18
CA PRO A 109 11.90 24.39 -3.27
C PRO A 109 11.79 22.88 -3.54
N MET A 110 11.96 22.52 -4.81
CA MET A 110 12.03 21.14 -5.28
C MET A 110 13.05 20.31 -4.49
N GLY A 111 12.69 19.08 -4.17
CA GLY A 111 13.42 18.17 -3.29
C GLY A 111 13.19 18.39 -1.80
N ASN A 112 12.29 19.32 -1.42
CA ASN A 112 11.95 19.67 -0.04
C ASN A 112 10.46 20.03 0.13
N LYS A 113 9.58 19.67 -0.81
CA LYS A 113 8.15 19.99 -0.72
C LYS A 113 7.43 19.13 0.32
N ILE A 114 7.98 17.97 0.66
CA ILE A 114 7.41 17.13 1.72
C ILE A 114 7.76 17.67 3.12
N LEU A 115 6.73 17.80 3.95
CA LEU A 115 6.79 18.23 5.34
C LEU A 115 6.40 17.08 6.26
N PHE A 116 7.23 16.83 7.27
CA PHE A 116 6.96 15.91 8.36
C PHE A 116 6.65 16.72 9.61
N SER A 117 5.59 16.36 10.31
CA SER A 117 5.27 16.99 11.59
C SER A 117 4.65 15.98 12.55
N LEU A 118 5.08 16.03 13.81
CA LEU A 118 4.40 15.27 14.86
C LEU A 118 3.03 15.88 15.14
N ILE A 119 2.03 15.02 15.18
CA ILE A 119 0.65 15.43 15.42
C ILE A 119 0.08 14.67 16.61
N ASN A 120 -0.74 15.37 17.40
CA ASN A 120 -1.43 14.73 18.51
C ASN A 120 -2.62 13.92 17.95
N PHE A 121 -2.56 12.59 18.10
CA PHE A 121 -3.59 11.66 17.62
C PHE A 121 -5.01 12.05 18.08
N ASN A 122 -5.13 12.62 19.28
CA ASN A 122 -6.43 13.04 19.82
C ASN A 122 -7.09 14.16 19.00
N LYS A 123 -6.33 14.91 18.19
CA LYS A 123 -6.83 15.99 17.31
C LYS A 123 -7.24 15.50 15.91
N LEU A 124 -6.73 14.36 15.43
CA LEU A 124 -7.05 13.79 14.11
C LEU A 124 -8.26 12.85 14.14
N GLY A 125 -9.08 12.95 15.19
CA GLY A 125 -9.95 11.88 15.65
C GLY A 125 -10.79 11.19 14.57
N LYS A 126 -10.88 9.86 14.67
CA LYS A 126 -11.94 8.92 14.20
C LYS A 126 -12.47 8.98 12.76
N GLU A 127 -12.26 10.05 12.00
CA GLU A 127 -12.82 10.23 10.65
C GLU A 127 -11.92 9.66 9.56
N LEU A 128 -10.63 9.48 9.87
CA LEU A 128 -9.68 8.85 8.97
C LEU A 128 -9.82 7.33 8.98
N ASN A 129 -9.88 6.73 7.79
CA ASN A 129 -9.85 5.28 7.61
C ASN A 129 -8.40 4.79 7.74
N TRP A 130 -8.06 4.29 8.93
CA TRP A 130 -6.75 3.73 9.21
C TRP A 130 -6.57 2.35 8.59
N ILE A 131 -5.43 2.16 7.93
CA ILE A 131 -5.03 0.94 7.25
C ILE A 131 -3.81 0.38 7.99
N THR A 132 -3.98 -0.81 8.58
CA THR A 132 -2.91 -1.48 9.31
C THR A 132 -1.90 -2.09 8.33
N VAL A 133 -0.62 -1.75 8.51
CA VAL A 133 0.49 -2.22 7.67
C VAL A 133 1.00 -3.58 8.15
N LEU A 134 0.98 -3.80 9.46
CA LEU A 134 1.52 -5.02 10.07
C LEU A 134 0.56 -6.20 9.96
N ASN A 135 1.04 -7.23 9.26
CA ASN A 135 0.69 -8.66 9.34
C ASN A 135 -0.75 -8.97 9.80
N ASN A 136 -1.72 -8.35 9.14
CA ASN A 136 -3.11 -8.65 9.38
C ASN A 136 -3.43 -10.00 8.72
N SER A 137 -4.00 -10.94 9.48
CA SER A 137 -4.52 -12.20 8.96
C SER A 137 -5.41 -12.01 7.74
N SER A 138 -6.11 -10.87 7.65
CA SER A 138 -6.93 -10.50 6.49
C SER A 138 -6.09 -10.23 5.22
N ILE A 139 -4.90 -9.62 5.34
CA ILE A 139 -4.01 -9.36 4.20
C ILE A 139 -3.44 -10.69 3.69
N GLN A 140 -2.93 -11.53 4.60
CA GLN A 140 -2.43 -12.87 4.23
C GLN A 140 -3.51 -13.72 3.57
N LEU A 141 -4.76 -13.62 4.05
CA LEU A 141 -5.89 -14.30 3.44
C LEU A 141 -6.18 -13.77 2.03
N LEU A 142 -6.12 -12.45 1.81
CA LEU A 142 -6.27 -11.85 0.48
C LEU A 142 -5.13 -12.26 -0.48
N GLU A 143 -3.89 -12.32 -0.01
CA GLU A 143 -2.74 -12.81 -0.79
C GLU A 143 -2.93 -14.28 -1.18
N THR A 144 -3.31 -15.12 -0.21
CA THR A 144 -3.57 -16.54 -0.44
C THR A 144 -4.72 -16.73 -1.42
N PHE A 145 -5.80 -15.96 -1.25
CA PHE A 145 -6.95 -15.98 -2.14
C PHE A 145 -6.58 -15.58 -3.58
N ARG A 146 -5.73 -14.56 -3.75
CA ARG A 146 -5.18 -14.16 -5.06
C ARG A 146 -4.44 -15.32 -5.73
N ILE A 147 -3.59 -16.03 -4.99
CA ILE A 147 -2.83 -17.18 -5.52
C ILE A 147 -3.78 -18.30 -5.97
N ILE A 148 -4.80 -18.62 -5.17
CA ILE A 148 -5.81 -19.63 -5.51
C ILE A 148 -6.55 -19.24 -6.80
N LEU A 149 -6.95 -17.97 -6.96
CA LEU A 149 -7.61 -17.49 -8.17
C LEU A 149 -6.72 -17.63 -9.41
N LEU A 150 -5.42 -17.31 -9.30
CA LEU A 150 -4.46 -17.48 -10.39
C LEU A 150 -4.33 -18.95 -10.81
N ILE A 151 -4.26 -19.86 -9.85
CA ILE A 151 -4.23 -21.31 -10.13
C ILE A 151 -5.50 -21.75 -10.85
N LEU A 152 -6.68 -21.29 -10.41
CA LEU A 152 -7.95 -21.61 -11.07
C LEU A 152 -8.01 -21.12 -12.52
N ILE A 153 -7.48 -19.93 -12.81
CA ILE A 153 -7.37 -19.42 -14.19
C ILE A 153 -6.47 -20.33 -15.03
N LEU A 154 -5.29 -20.70 -14.51
CA LEU A 154 -4.34 -21.58 -15.21
C LEU A 154 -4.96 -22.94 -15.52
N VAL A 155 -5.66 -23.56 -14.57
CA VAL A 155 -6.35 -24.85 -14.79
C VAL A 155 -7.45 -24.71 -15.86
N THR A 156 -8.22 -23.61 -15.83
CA THR A 156 -9.30 -23.37 -16.80
C THR A 156 -8.75 -23.13 -18.20
N LEU A 157 -7.64 -22.39 -18.32
CA LEU A 157 -6.91 -22.19 -19.57
C LEU A 157 -6.35 -23.51 -20.12
N PHE A 158 -5.71 -24.32 -19.28
CA PHE A 158 -5.20 -25.63 -19.69
C PHE A 158 -6.33 -26.55 -20.19
N SER A 159 -7.49 -26.53 -19.52
CA SER A 159 -8.69 -27.26 -19.95
C SER A 159 -9.25 -26.78 -21.30
N LEU A 160 -9.12 -25.49 -21.61
CA LEU A 160 -9.50 -24.95 -22.91
C LEU A 160 -8.56 -25.41 -24.01
N VAL A 161 -7.25 -25.29 -23.79
CA VAL A 161 -6.21 -25.69 -24.74
C VAL A 161 -6.28 -27.20 -25.03
N ARG A 162 -6.42 -28.04 -24.01
CA ARG A 162 -6.58 -29.49 -24.20
C ARG A 162 -7.80 -29.85 -25.05
N ASN A 163 -8.89 -29.10 -24.93
CA ASN A 163 -10.11 -29.34 -25.69
C ASN A 163 -10.06 -28.80 -27.12
N SER A 164 -9.14 -27.90 -27.46
CA SER A 164 -8.95 -27.43 -28.84
C SER A 164 -8.06 -28.35 -29.68
N PHE A 165 -7.31 -29.27 -29.05
CA PHE A 165 -6.48 -30.27 -29.72
C PHE A 165 -7.15 -31.66 -29.82
N LYS A 166 -8.41 -31.77 -29.41
CA LYS A 166 -9.27 -32.94 -29.63
C LYS A 166 -10.35 -32.59 -30.64
#